data_AF-A0A1Q3HJ41-F1
#
_entry.id   AF-A0A1Q3HJ41-F1
#
_cell.length_a   1.000
_cell.length_b   1.000
_cell.length_c   1.000
_cell.angle_alpha   90.00
_cell.angle_beta   90.00
_cell.angle_gamma   90.00
#
_symmetry.space_group_name_H-M   'P 1'
#
loop_
_entity.id
_entity.type
_entity.pdbx_description
1 polymer ?
#
loop_
_entity_poly.entity_id
_entity_poly.type
_entity_poly.pdbx_seq_one_letter_code
_entity_poly.pdbx_strand_id
1 'polypeptide(L)'
;MLTLGLIALLGATPAAPIEIEVFVPLCDGAQLNCGRGGAGDPRSLEANLYWGAAFGAERFLSRAPGFRVRSRREGPPSSGVLRELVIERAAAKGERLVRLSLRAYAGDRIDDALEDFLRAAAGGSPADLLVWAGHDRLMDRAPPELQALSGATPKPVAVLACMSEQYFGPVLRSLGARPVVLTRTMMAPEAYLLEALAATVAKHGPSEAGRLRTALVDAYARYQRITPRAAGTVFSRPGQSH
;
A
#
# COMPACT_ATOMS: atom_id res chain seq x y z
N MET A 1 -63.22 -0.08 -3.52
CA MET A 1 -62.07 -0.92 -3.12
C MET A 1 -60.86 -0.43 -3.91
N LEU A 2 -59.98 0.35 -3.28
CA LEU A 2 -58.74 0.84 -3.89
C LEU A 2 -57.58 0.02 -3.33
N THR A 3 -57.00 -0.84 -4.13
CA THR A 3 -55.83 -1.65 -3.77
C THR A 3 -54.59 -0.78 -3.86
N LEU A 4 -54.06 -0.32 -2.71
CA LEU A 4 -52.74 0.31 -2.64
C LEU A 4 -51.68 -0.75 -2.95
N GLY A 5 -51.06 -0.65 -4.13
CA GLY A 5 -49.89 -1.46 -4.48
C GLY A 5 -48.67 -0.99 -3.69
N LEU A 6 -48.20 -1.83 -2.76
CA LEU A 6 -46.97 -1.60 -2.02
C LEU A 6 -45.77 -1.91 -2.92
N ILE A 7 -45.15 -0.88 -3.51
CA ILE A 7 -43.86 -1.01 -4.19
C ILE A 7 -42.78 -1.16 -3.12
N ALA A 8 -42.34 -2.39 -2.89
CA ALA A 8 -41.16 -2.66 -2.06
C ALA A 8 -39.91 -2.17 -2.80
N LEU A 9 -39.38 -1.00 -2.43
CA LEU A 9 -38.02 -0.62 -2.80
C LEU A 9 -37.06 -1.59 -2.11
N LEU A 10 -36.55 -2.57 -2.86
CA LEU A 10 -35.36 -3.32 -2.49
C LEU A 10 -34.20 -2.33 -2.41
N GLY A 11 -33.91 -1.82 -1.22
CA GLY A 11 -32.70 -1.04 -0.97
C GLY A 11 -31.49 -1.92 -1.25
N ALA A 12 -30.68 -1.55 -2.25
CA ALA A 12 -29.41 -2.22 -2.50
C ALA A 12 -28.53 -2.07 -1.25
N THR A 13 -28.17 -3.17 -0.61
CA THR A 13 -27.15 -3.16 0.44
C THR A 13 -25.86 -2.61 -0.17
N PRO A 14 -25.25 -1.57 0.43
CA PRO A 14 -24.01 -1.03 -0.09
C PRO A 14 -22.96 -2.14 -0.09
N ALA A 15 -22.29 -2.32 -1.23
CA ALA A 15 -21.24 -3.32 -1.35
C ALA A 15 -20.18 -3.10 -0.27
N ALA A 16 -19.68 -4.19 0.30
CA ALA A 16 -18.63 -4.13 1.31
C ALA A 16 -17.42 -3.32 0.80
N PRO A 17 -16.74 -2.56 1.68
CA PRO A 17 -15.49 -1.87 1.34
C PRO A 17 -14.45 -2.80 0.75
N ILE A 18 -13.56 -2.26 -0.09
CA ILE A 18 -12.30 -2.94 -0.42
C ILE A 18 -11.31 -2.61 0.69
N GLU A 19 -10.78 -3.64 1.33
CA GLU A 19 -9.82 -3.51 2.43
C GLU A 19 -8.39 -3.54 1.89
N ILE A 20 -7.64 -2.47 2.15
CA ILE A 20 -6.21 -2.35 1.82
C ILE A 20 -5.42 -2.23 3.12
N GLU A 21 -4.46 -3.13 3.31
CA GLU A 21 -3.53 -3.06 4.43
C GLU A 21 -2.18 -2.54 3.94
N VAL A 22 -1.67 -1.49 4.59
CA VAL A 22 -0.45 -0.79 4.17
C VAL A 22 0.59 -0.83 5.27
N PHE A 23 1.78 -1.30 4.91
CA PHE A 23 2.95 -1.46 5.78
C PHE A 23 3.95 -0.38 5.40
N VAL A 24 4.14 0.59 6.30
CA VAL A 24 5.00 1.75 6.07
C VAL A 24 6.15 1.72 7.08
N PRO A 25 7.30 1.09 6.76
CA PRO A 25 8.50 1.28 7.55
C PRO A 25 8.99 2.72 7.38
N LEU A 26 9.15 3.43 8.49
CA LEU A 26 9.67 4.79 8.49
C LEU A 26 11.12 4.80 7.98
N CYS A 27 11.50 5.90 7.34
CA CYS A 27 12.85 6.10 6.84
C CYS A 27 13.85 6.15 8.02
N ASP A 28 14.94 5.40 7.93
CA ASP A 28 16.09 5.50 8.85
C ASP A 28 17.30 6.03 8.07
N GLY A 29 17.60 7.32 8.24
CA GLY A 29 18.71 7.98 7.56
C GLY A 29 20.10 7.53 8.06
N ALA A 30 20.18 6.74 9.14
CA ALA A 30 21.43 6.09 9.54
C ALA A 30 21.71 4.82 8.74
N GLN A 31 20.66 4.19 8.19
CA GLN A 31 20.76 2.97 7.37
C GLN A 31 20.69 3.28 5.87
N LEU A 32 20.03 4.39 5.51
CA LEU A 32 19.68 4.71 4.13
C LEU A 32 20.33 6.01 3.67
N ASN A 33 20.64 6.08 2.37
CA ASN A 33 21.13 7.31 1.73
C ASN A 33 20.01 8.36 1.50
N CYS A 34 18.77 8.08 1.88
CA CYS A 34 17.63 8.99 1.79
C CYS A 34 17.15 9.44 3.18
N GLY A 35 16.58 10.64 3.27
CA GLY A 35 16.17 11.24 4.55
C GLY A 35 17.35 11.85 5.33
N ARG A 36 17.20 13.11 5.76
CA ARG A 36 18.15 13.78 6.68
C ARG A 36 17.37 14.50 7.77
N GLY A 37 17.98 14.62 8.96
CA GLY A 37 17.29 15.20 10.12
C GLY A 37 15.97 14.46 10.40
N GLY A 38 14.89 15.19 10.68
CA GLY A 38 13.59 14.59 10.96
C GLY A 38 13.02 13.71 9.84
N ALA A 39 13.41 13.94 8.58
CA ALA A 39 12.96 13.09 7.47
C ALA A 39 13.58 11.68 7.49
N GLY A 40 14.75 11.53 8.12
CA GLY A 40 15.42 10.25 8.32
C GLY A 40 15.40 9.78 9.77
N ASP A 41 14.60 10.42 10.64
CA ASP A 41 14.42 9.94 12.01
C ASP A 41 13.50 8.71 12.00
N PRO A 42 13.99 7.52 12.40
CA PRO A 42 13.24 6.27 12.31
C PRO A 42 11.99 6.26 13.19
N ARG A 43 11.82 7.19 14.14
CA ARG A 43 10.68 7.20 15.06
C ARG A 43 9.83 8.47 14.99
N SER A 44 10.14 9.41 14.09
CA SER A 44 9.36 10.65 13.95
C SER A 44 8.08 10.44 13.14
N LEU A 45 6.91 10.57 13.76
CA LEU A 45 5.64 10.53 13.03
C LEU A 45 5.33 11.88 12.34
N GLU A 46 5.96 12.97 12.76
CA GLU A 46 5.67 14.32 12.31
C GLU A 46 6.49 14.72 11.08
N ALA A 47 7.73 14.23 10.99
CA ALA A 47 8.69 14.69 9.99
C ALA A 47 9.20 13.59 9.06
N ASN A 48 9.03 12.31 9.39
CA ASN A 48 9.62 11.21 8.62
C ASN A 48 9.14 11.22 7.16
N LEU A 49 10.08 10.95 6.24
CA LEU A 49 9.91 10.98 4.79
C LEU A 49 8.68 10.18 4.32
N TYR A 50 8.45 9.01 4.91
CA TYR A 50 7.40 8.10 4.47
C TYR A 50 6.06 8.28 5.20
N TRP A 51 5.98 9.19 6.19
CA TRP A 51 4.77 9.36 7.01
C TRP A 51 4.33 10.80 7.25
N GLY A 52 5.15 11.60 7.95
CA GLY A 52 4.80 12.96 8.39
C GLY A 52 5.21 14.07 7.42
N ALA A 53 6.19 13.81 6.55
CA ALA A 53 6.64 14.75 5.53
C ALA A 53 5.54 15.09 4.50
N ALA A 54 5.79 16.08 3.64
CA ALA A 54 4.78 16.59 2.69
C ALA A 54 4.10 15.50 1.84
N PHE A 55 4.86 14.50 1.40
CA PHE A 55 4.37 13.34 0.64
C PHE A 55 4.36 12.03 1.45
N GLY A 56 4.51 12.13 2.78
CA GLY A 56 4.38 10.99 3.68
C GLY A 56 2.93 10.52 3.81
N ALA A 57 2.73 9.24 4.13
CA ALA A 57 1.44 8.56 4.08
C ALA A 57 0.34 9.27 4.89
N GLU A 58 0.54 9.53 6.19
CA GLU A 58 -0.48 10.19 7.01
C GLU A 58 -0.72 11.63 6.53
N ARG A 59 0.35 12.40 6.35
CA ARG A 59 0.28 13.82 6.04
C ARG A 59 -0.44 14.08 4.73
N PHE A 60 -0.09 13.31 3.70
CA PHE A 60 -0.63 13.47 2.37
C PHE A 60 -2.07 12.94 2.27
N LEU A 61 -2.32 11.69 2.69
CA LEU A 61 -3.65 11.07 2.54
C LEU A 61 -4.70 11.75 3.43
N SER A 62 -4.33 12.25 4.61
CA SER A 62 -5.27 13.02 5.46
C SER A 62 -5.76 14.32 4.81
N ARG A 63 -5.05 14.81 3.80
CA ARG A 63 -5.35 16.04 3.06
C ARG A 63 -5.87 15.77 1.64
N ALA A 64 -5.76 14.54 1.16
CA ALA A 64 -6.17 14.16 -0.19
C ALA A 64 -7.70 14.31 -0.37
N PRO A 65 -8.17 14.89 -1.49
CA PRO A 65 -9.59 15.01 -1.78
C PRO A 65 -10.30 13.65 -1.76
N GLY A 66 -11.45 13.57 -1.08
CA GLY A 66 -12.24 12.33 -0.98
C GLY A 66 -11.74 11.32 0.07
N PHE A 67 -10.59 11.56 0.71
CA PHE A 67 -10.10 10.76 1.82
C PHE A 67 -10.55 11.36 3.16
N ARG A 68 -10.88 10.49 4.12
CA ARG A 68 -11.31 10.86 5.47
C ARG A 68 -10.66 9.94 6.49
N VAL A 69 -9.97 10.53 7.46
CA VAL A 69 -9.42 9.80 8.60
C VAL A 69 -10.57 9.33 9.48
N ARG A 70 -10.63 8.03 9.76
CA ARG A 70 -11.62 7.39 10.63
C ARG A 70 -11.05 7.09 12.01
N SER A 71 -9.77 6.76 12.08
CA SER A 71 -9.10 6.43 13.33
C SER A 71 -7.62 6.77 13.24
N ARG A 72 -7.08 7.30 14.35
CA ARG A 72 -5.65 7.37 14.65
C ARG A 72 -5.46 6.73 16.01
N ARG A 73 -4.57 5.75 16.11
CA ARG A 73 -4.19 5.12 17.37
C ARG A 73 -2.68 5.01 17.44
N GLU A 74 -2.12 5.29 18.60
CA GLU A 74 -0.74 4.93 18.88
C GLU A 74 -0.60 3.41 18.87
N GLY A 75 0.53 2.91 18.39
CA GLY A 75 0.80 1.49 18.37
C GLY A 75 1.03 0.93 19.79
N PRO A 76 0.88 -0.39 19.99
CA PRO A 76 1.17 -1.02 21.27
C PRO A 76 2.62 -0.75 21.71
N PRO A 77 2.88 -0.42 22.99
CA PRO A 77 4.23 -0.09 23.49
C PRO A 77 5.30 -1.17 23.23
N SER A 78 4.89 -2.44 23.14
CA SER A 78 5.78 -3.58 22.89
C SER A 78 5.98 -3.89 21.40
N SER A 79 5.30 -3.19 20.51
CA SER A 79 5.36 -3.45 19.06
C SER A 79 6.34 -2.50 18.35
N GLY A 80 6.82 -2.90 17.16
CA GLY A 80 7.53 -2.01 16.25
C GLY A 80 6.63 -0.96 15.58
N VAL A 81 5.30 -1.05 15.75
CA VAL A 81 4.32 -0.10 15.19
C VAL A 81 4.22 1.12 16.10
N LEU A 82 4.42 2.29 15.53
CA LEU A 82 4.29 3.58 16.21
C LEU A 82 2.87 4.13 16.11
N ARG A 83 2.23 3.95 14.96
CA ARG A 83 0.86 4.44 14.71
C ARG A 83 0.09 3.54 13.77
N GLU A 84 -1.19 3.36 14.10
CA GLU A 84 -2.20 2.78 13.23
C GLU A 84 -3.15 3.88 12.76
N LEU A 85 -3.38 3.94 11.46
CA LEU A 85 -4.20 4.95 10.80
C LEU A 85 -5.21 4.27 9.89
N VAL A 86 -6.50 4.51 10.14
CA VAL A 86 -7.57 4.08 9.24
C VAL A 86 -8.08 5.28 8.47
N ILE A 87 -7.94 5.24 7.14
CA ILE A 87 -8.45 6.27 6.22
C ILE A 87 -9.41 5.60 5.23
N GLU A 88 -10.53 6.23 4.99
CA GLU A 88 -11.47 5.81 3.95
C GLU A 88 -11.49 6.79 2.79
N ARG A 89 -11.53 6.25 1.58
CA ARG A 89 -11.85 6.98 0.36
C ARG A 89 -13.30 6.68 -0.02
N ALA A 90 -14.15 7.71 -0.03
CA ALA A 90 -15.55 7.58 -0.39
C ALA A 90 -15.72 7.07 -1.84
N ALA A 91 -16.76 6.27 -2.09
CA ALA A 91 -17.10 5.81 -3.43
C ALA A 91 -17.75 6.93 -4.26
N ALA A 92 -17.33 7.12 -5.51
CA ALA A 92 -18.12 7.83 -6.51
C ALA A 92 -19.03 6.85 -7.29
N LYS A 93 -19.82 7.38 -8.23
CA LYS A 93 -20.73 6.57 -9.05
C LYS A 93 -19.96 5.47 -9.81
N GLY A 94 -20.33 4.22 -9.59
CA GLY A 94 -19.71 3.05 -10.23
C GLY A 94 -18.41 2.58 -9.56
N GLU A 95 -18.08 3.10 -8.38
CA GLU A 95 -16.92 2.68 -7.59
C GLU A 95 -17.34 2.03 -6.27
N ARG A 96 -16.40 1.34 -5.63
CA ARG A 96 -16.52 0.83 -4.27
C ARG A 96 -15.81 1.73 -3.27
N LEU A 97 -16.28 1.73 -2.02
CA LEU A 97 -15.56 2.36 -0.92
C LEU A 97 -14.23 1.63 -0.73
N VAL A 98 -13.16 2.38 -0.47
CA VAL A 98 -11.85 1.81 -0.15
C VAL A 98 -11.46 2.23 1.26
N ARG A 99 -11.11 1.25 2.09
CA ARG A 99 -10.57 1.47 3.43
C ARG A 99 -9.11 1.08 3.43
N LEU A 100 -8.25 2.02 3.83
CA LEU A 100 -6.83 1.80 4.03
C LEU A 100 -6.54 1.74 5.53
N SER A 101 -5.96 0.62 5.95
CA SER A 101 -5.42 0.43 7.29
C SER A 101 -3.90 0.50 7.20
N LEU A 102 -3.34 1.65 7.56
CA LEU A 102 -1.90 1.93 7.47
C LEU A 102 -1.25 1.73 8.83
N ARG A 103 -0.11 1.04 8.85
CA ARG A 103 0.74 0.87 10.02
C ARG A 103 2.09 1.55 9.78
N ALA A 104 2.41 2.54 10.61
CA ALA A 104 3.72 3.18 10.64
C ALA A 104 4.63 2.36 11.55
N TYR A 105 5.61 1.66 10.98
CA TYR A 105 6.63 0.93 11.73
C TYR A 105 7.84 1.80 11.95
N ALA A 106 8.40 1.79 13.15
CA ALA A 106 9.65 2.45 13.42
C ALA A 106 10.74 1.95 12.44
N GLY A 107 11.53 2.87 11.87
CA GLY A 107 12.52 2.54 10.83
C GLY A 107 13.65 1.65 11.35
N ASP A 108 14.02 1.81 12.62
CA ASP A 108 14.94 0.94 13.37
C ASP A 108 14.33 -0.45 13.66
N ARG A 109 13.05 -0.65 13.31
CA ARG A 109 12.27 -1.90 13.45
C ARG A 109 11.69 -2.35 12.10
N ILE A 110 12.34 -1.99 10.99
CA ILE A 110 11.91 -2.40 9.64
C ILE A 110 11.84 -3.92 9.45
N ASP A 111 12.61 -4.69 10.21
CA ASP A 111 12.53 -6.16 10.18
C ASP A 111 11.18 -6.68 10.70
N ASP A 112 10.60 -6.04 11.73
CA ASP A 112 9.26 -6.37 12.21
C ASP A 112 8.21 -6.09 11.13
N ALA A 113 8.36 -4.97 10.41
CA ALA A 113 7.48 -4.62 9.29
C ALA A 113 7.54 -5.68 8.18
N LEU A 114 8.76 -6.12 7.84
CA LEU A 114 9.00 -7.14 6.81
C LEU A 114 8.35 -8.47 7.19
N GLU A 115 8.53 -8.91 8.43
CA GLU A 115 7.98 -10.19 8.89
C GLU A 115 6.43 -10.16 8.92
N ASP A 116 5.84 -9.08 9.41
CA ASP A 116 4.39 -8.88 9.41
C ASP A 116 3.82 -8.82 7.98
N PHE A 117 4.49 -8.10 7.08
CA PHE A 117 4.07 -7.99 5.68
C PHE A 117 4.12 -9.33 4.95
N LEU A 118 5.21 -10.09 5.12
CA LEU A 118 5.35 -11.40 4.49
C LEU A 118 4.40 -12.44 5.10
N ARG A 119 4.13 -12.40 6.42
CA ARG A 119 3.07 -13.23 7.03
C ARG A 119 1.69 -12.90 6.48
N ALA A 120 1.38 -11.63 6.29
CA ALA A 120 0.14 -11.22 5.64
C ALA A 120 0.06 -11.76 4.21
N ALA A 121 1.15 -11.63 3.44
CA ALA A 121 1.25 -12.13 2.06
C ALA A 121 1.14 -13.66 1.97
N ALA A 122 1.62 -14.39 2.97
CA ALA A 122 1.50 -15.84 3.12
C ALA A 122 0.07 -16.32 3.46
N GLY A 123 -0.91 -15.42 3.50
CA GLY A 123 -2.32 -15.73 3.79
C GLY A 123 -2.80 -15.31 5.18
N GLY A 124 -1.95 -14.67 5.98
CA GLY A 124 -2.28 -14.27 7.35
C GLY A 124 -3.20 -13.04 7.47
N SER A 125 -3.56 -12.37 6.36
CA SER A 125 -4.39 -11.18 6.37
C SER A 125 -5.73 -11.38 5.64
N PRO A 126 -6.85 -10.89 6.20
CA PRO A 126 -8.14 -10.92 5.52
C PRO A 126 -8.26 -9.85 4.42
N ALA A 127 -7.33 -8.88 4.34
CA ALA A 127 -7.41 -7.77 3.39
C ALA A 127 -7.52 -8.23 1.92
N ASP A 128 -8.13 -7.38 1.10
CA ASP A 128 -8.28 -7.61 -0.33
C ASP A 128 -7.00 -7.27 -1.11
N LEU A 129 -6.15 -6.39 -0.57
CA LEU A 129 -4.87 -5.96 -1.14
C LEU A 129 -3.88 -5.62 -0.03
N LEU A 130 -2.65 -6.12 -0.16
CA LEU A 130 -1.54 -5.79 0.72
C LEU A 130 -0.58 -4.84 0.02
N VAL A 131 -0.08 -3.85 0.75
CA VAL A 131 0.83 -2.83 0.21
C VAL A 131 2.03 -2.62 1.12
N TRP A 132 3.22 -2.77 0.57
CA TRP A 132 4.45 -2.27 1.19
C TRP A 132 4.80 -0.91 0.57
N ALA A 133 5.11 0.08 1.41
CA ALA A 133 5.50 1.42 0.94
C ALA A 133 6.65 1.99 1.78
N GLY A 134 7.86 1.96 1.25
CA GLY A 134 9.06 2.42 1.93
C GLY A 134 10.34 1.82 1.34
N HIS A 135 11.39 1.74 2.15
CA HIS A 135 12.63 1.09 1.75
C HIS A 135 12.43 -0.40 1.45
N ASP A 136 13.19 -0.94 0.48
CA ASP A 136 13.15 -2.37 0.18
C ASP A 136 14.09 -3.11 1.14
N ARG A 137 13.54 -3.68 2.21
CA ARG A 137 14.35 -4.34 3.23
C ARG A 137 15.08 -5.58 2.71
N LEU A 138 14.58 -6.21 1.64
CA LEU A 138 15.21 -7.39 1.05
C LEU A 138 16.43 -7.03 0.19
N MET A 139 16.71 -5.74 -0.04
CA MET A 139 17.99 -5.28 -0.58
C MET A 139 19.14 -5.42 0.42
N ASP A 140 18.84 -5.42 1.71
CA ASP A 140 19.85 -5.35 2.77
C ASP A 140 20.11 -6.71 3.44
N ARG A 141 19.15 -7.63 3.35
CA ARG A 141 19.18 -8.92 4.04
C ARG A 141 18.38 -9.99 3.31
N ALA A 142 18.68 -11.24 3.62
CA ALA A 142 17.86 -12.37 3.20
C ALA A 142 16.45 -12.32 3.82
N PRO A 143 15.43 -12.83 3.11
CA PRO A 143 14.07 -12.94 3.66
C PRO A 143 14.05 -13.87 4.88
N PRO A 144 13.14 -13.66 5.85
CA PRO A 144 12.88 -14.62 6.91
C PRO A 144 12.34 -15.93 6.34
N GLU A 145 12.60 -17.04 7.03
CA GLU A 145 12.01 -18.33 6.68
C GLU A 145 10.52 -18.33 7.00
N LEU A 146 9.68 -18.34 5.96
CA LEU A 146 8.23 -18.35 6.07
C LEU A 146 7.64 -19.34 5.07
N GLN A 147 6.53 -19.96 5.44
CA GLN A 147 5.76 -20.87 4.60
C GLN A 147 4.38 -20.29 4.32
N ALA A 148 3.87 -20.53 3.11
CA ALA A 148 2.49 -20.19 2.77
C ALA A 148 1.52 -20.97 3.67
N LEU A 149 0.44 -20.31 4.12
CA LEU A 149 -0.63 -20.99 4.83
C LEU A 149 -1.39 -21.91 3.86
N SER A 150 -1.51 -23.18 4.24
CA SER A 150 -2.23 -24.18 3.44
C SER A 150 -3.69 -23.76 3.22
N GLY A 151 -4.15 -23.80 1.98
CA GLY A 151 -5.52 -23.46 1.60
C GLY A 151 -5.82 -21.96 1.57
N ALA A 152 -4.85 -21.08 1.82
CA ALA A 152 -5.05 -19.64 1.70
C ALA A 152 -5.24 -19.23 0.22
N THR A 153 -6.11 -18.24 0.00
CA THR A 153 -6.31 -17.67 -1.34
C THR A 153 -5.17 -16.70 -1.67
N PRO A 154 -4.59 -16.77 -2.89
CA PRO A 154 -3.55 -15.84 -3.31
C PRO A 154 -3.97 -14.38 -3.20
N LYS A 155 -3.30 -13.61 -2.34
CA LYS A 155 -3.56 -12.18 -2.15
C LYS A 155 -2.86 -11.34 -3.22
N PRO A 156 -3.53 -10.36 -3.84
CA PRO A 156 -2.82 -9.38 -4.65
C PRO A 156 -1.93 -8.52 -3.74
N VAL A 157 -0.72 -8.24 -4.21
CA VAL A 157 0.29 -7.49 -3.45
C VAL A 157 0.89 -6.36 -4.30
N ALA A 158 0.99 -5.18 -3.73
CA ALA A 158 1.73 -4.05 -4.31
C ALA A 158 2.95 -3.72 -3.45
N VAL A 159 4.12 -3.58 -4.07
CA VAL A 159 5.34 -3.14 -3.38
C VAL A 159 5.87 -1.87 -4.02
N LEU A 160 5.72 -0.77 -3.31
CA LEU A 160 6.28 0.54 -3.62
C LEU A 160 7.60 0.67 -2.86
N ALA A 161 8.67 0.20 -3.48
CA ALA A 161 10.03 0.27 -2.96
C ALA A 161 11.03 0.29 -4.12
N CYS A 162 12.32 0.40 -3.85
CA CYS A 162 13.35 0.32 -4.89
C CYS A 162 13.53 -1.12 -5.38
N MET A 163 13.55 -1.34 -6.70
CA MET A 163 13.89 -2.65 -7.30
C MET A 163 13.07 -3.85 -6.79
N SER A 164 11.81 -3.63 -6.37
CA SER A 164 11.02 -4.67 -5.70
C SER A 164 10.67 -5.87 -6.59
N GLU A 165 10.75 -5.75 -7.91
CA GLU A 165 10.64 -6.88 -8.84
C GLU A 165 11.72 -7.92 -8.61
N GLN A 166 12.95 -7.46 -8.35
CA GLN A 166 14.12 -8.29 -8.13
C GLN A 166 14.12 -8.92 -6.73
N TYR A 167 13.79 -8.16 -5.70
CA TYR A 167 13.95 -8.59 -4.30
C TYR A 167 12.66 -9.18 -3.71
N PHE A 168 11.57 -8.42 -3.67
CA PHE A 168 10.28 -8.93 -3.19
C PHE A 168 9.62 -9.92 -4.14
N GLY A 169 9.77 -9.75 -5.45
CA GLY A 169 9.07 -10.54 -6.46
C GLY A 169 9.18 -12.06 -6.25
N PRO A 170 10.39 -12.64 -6.16
CA PRO A 170 10.58 -14.06 -5.92
C PRO A 170 9.99 -14.54 -4.59
N VAL A 171 10.19 -13.79 -3.50
CA VAL A 171 9.70 -14.12 -2.15
C VAL A 171 8.18 -14.14 -2.09
N LEU A 172 7.52 -13.15 -2.69
CA LEU A 172 6.05 -13.09 -2.74
C LEU A 172 5.48 -14.27 -3.53
N ARG A 173 6.11 -14.63 -4.66
CA ARG A 173 5.68 -15.79 -5.45
C ARG A 173 5.87 -17.11 -4.70
N SER A 174 6.97 -17.28 -3.96
CA SER A 174 7.17 -18.50 -3.15
C SER A 174 6.18 -18.63 -2.00
N LEU A 175 5.64 -17.51 -1.50
CA LEU A 175 4.57 -17.49 -0.49
C LEU A 175 3.15 -17.65 -1.08
N GLY A 176 3.02 -17.86 -2.40
CA GLY A 176 1.73 -17.98 -3.07
C GLY A 176 0.97 -16.66 -3.24
N ALA A 177 1.59 -15.53 -2.93
CA ALA A 177 1.01 -14.21 -3.20
C ALA A 177 1.07 -13.88 -4.69
N ARG A 178 0.23 -12.93 -5.12
CA ARG A 178 0.15 -12.46 -6.51
C ARG A 178 0.61 -11.01 -6.60
N PRO A 179 1.88 -10.73 -6.94
CA PRO A 179 2.32 -9.36 -7.17
C PRO A 179 1.55 -8.71 -8.32
N VAL A 180 0.89 -7.59 -8.05
CA VAL A 180 0.16 -6.78 -9.04
C VAL A 180 0.86 -5.46 -9.34
N VAL A 181 1.74 -4.99 -8.45
CA VAL A 181 2.60 -3.83 -8.63
C VAL A 181 3.97 -4.13 -8.02
N LEU A 182 5.02 -4.02 -8.83
CA LEU A 182 6.43 -4.08 -8.43
C LEU A 182 7.21 -3.01 -9.18
N THR A 183 8.42 -2.69 -8.75
CA THR A 183 9.28 -1.68 -9.36
C THR A 183 10.60 -2.30 -9.85
N ARG A 184 11.21 -1.68 -10.86
CA ARG A 184 12.41 -2.17 -11.55
C ARG A 184 13.66 -1.32 -11.29
N THR A 185 13.48 -0.15 -10.72
CA THR A 185 14.56 0.83 -10.50
C THR A 185 14.48 1.39 -9.08
N MET A 186 15.49 2.18 -8.72
CA MET A 186 15.36 3.11 -7.60
C MET A 186 14.18 4.07 -7.84
N MET A 187 13.42 4.39 -6.80
CA MET A 187 12.24 5.23 -6.90
C MET A 187 11.86 5.85 -5.54
N ALA A 188 11.02 6.88 -5.55
CA ALA A 188 10.49 7.51 -4.34
C ALA A 188 9.13 6.89 -3.92
N PRO A 189 9.06 6.08 -2.85
CA PRO A 189 7.85 5.35 -2.46
C PRO A 189 6.88 6.22 -1.64
N GLU A 190 6.32 7.25 -2.28
CA GLU A 190 5.55 8.30 -1.63
C GLU A 190 4.02 8.13 -1.75
N ALA A 191 3.27 8.84 -0.90
CA ALA A 191 1.84 8.62 -0.68
C ALA A 191 0.92 8.94 -1.87
N TYR A 192 1.34 9.73 -2.86
CA TYR A 192 0.54 9.93 -4.08
C TYR A 192 0.38 8.64 -4.89
N LEU A 193 1.26 7.66 -4.70
CA LEU A 193 1.10 6.32 -5.29
C LEU A 193 0.01 5.53 -4.55
N LEU A 194 -0.10 5.68 -3.22
CA LEU A 194 -1.19 5.10 -2.43
C LEU A 194 -2.54 5.71 -2.82
N GLU A 195 -2.59 7.02 -3.06
CA GLU A 195 -3.78 7.71 -3.56
C GLU A 195 -4.20 7.17 -4.93
N ALA A 196 -3.28 7.10 -5.89
CA ALA A 196 -3.54 6.60 -7.24
C ALA A 196 -3.96 5.11 -7.22
N LEU A 197 -3.33 4.31 -6.37
CA LEU A 197 -3.67 2.91 -6.14
C LEU A 197 -5.10 2.79 -5.61
N ALA A 198 -5.44 3.49 -4.51
CA ALA A 198 -6.77 3.42 -3.91
C ALA A 198 -7.87 3.89 -4.88
N ALA A 199 -7.63 4.95 -5.65
CA ALA A 199 -8.57 5.42 -6.66
C ALA A 199 -8.80 4.37 -7.77
N THR A 200 -7.74 3.68 -8.20
CA THR A 200 -7.83 2.66 -9.24
C THR A 200 -8.53 1.40 -8.73
N VAL A 201 -8.19 0.96 -7.52
CA VAL A 201 -8.81 -0.17 -6.83
C VAL A 201 -10.31 0.06 -6.64
N ALA A 202 -10.72 1.27 -6.27
CA ALA A 202 -12.13 1.62 -6.11
C ALA A 202 -12.96 1.36 -7.38
N LYS A 203 -12.38 1.59 -8.56
CA LYS A 203 -13.05 1.49 -9.85
C LYS A 203 -12.91 0.13 -10.53
N HIS A 204 -11.76 -0.51 -10.37
CA HIS A 204 -11.37 -1.69 -11.15
C HIS A 204 -11.13 -2.93 -10.28
N GLY A 205 -11.05 -2.77 -8.97
CA GLY A 205 -10.67 -3.84 -8.04
C GLY A 205 -9.16 -4.01 -7.90
N PRO A 206 -8.72 -4.80 -6.90
CA PRO A 206 -7.31 -4.92 -6.51
C PRO A 206 -6.47 -5.81 -7.44
N SER A 207 -7.11 -6.51 -8.37
CA SER A 207 -6.47 -7.53 -9.21
C SER A 207 -6.06 -7.03 -10.60
N GLU A 208 -6.50 -5.84 -11.00
CA GLU A 208 -6.32 -5.27 -12.34
C GLU A 208 -4.92 -4.64 -12.50
N ALA A 209 -3.88 -5.48 -12.51
CA ALA A 209 -2.47 -5.07 -12.52
C ALA A 209 -2.12 -4.08 -13.65
N GLY A 210 -2.70 -4.24 -14.84
CA GLY A 210 -2.52 -3.31 -15.95
C GLY A 210 -3.05 -1.90 -15.66
N ARG A 211 -4.25 -1.81 -15.07
CA ARG A 211 -4.87 -0.53 -14.67
C ARG A 211 -4.10 0.13 -13.54
N LEU A 212 -3.70 -0.65 -12.53
CA LEU A 212 -2.88 -0.19 -11.42
C LEU A 212 -1.56 0.40 -11.92
N ARG A 213 -0.84 -0.34 -12.77
CA ARG A 213 0.42 0.14 -13.34
C ARG A 213 0.25 1.46 -14.08
N THR A 214 -0.74 1.58 -14.97
CA THR A 214 -0.96 2.82 -15.73
C THR A 214 -1.18 4.00 -14.78
N ALA A 215 -2.07 3.85 -13.79
CA ALA A 215 -2.36 4.92 -12.84
C ALA A 215 -1.12 5.33 -12.00
N LEU A 216 -0.31 4.36 -11.60
CA LEU A 216 0.91 4.62 -10.82
C LEU A 216 1.99 5.29 -11.68
N VAL A 217 2.14 4.89 -12.94
CA VAL A 217 3.04 5.56 -13.90
C VAL A 217 2.64 7.02 -14.09
N ASP A 218 1.35 7.29 -14.30
CA ASP A 218 0.85 8.65 -14.51
C ASP A 218 1.02 9.52 -13.26
N ALA A 219 0.72 8.97 -12.08
CA ALA A 219 0.93 9.66 -10.81
C ALA A 219 2.42 9.95 -10.57
N TYR A 220 3.29 8.96 -10.77
CA TYR A 220 4.72 9.12 -10.59
C TYR A 220 5.32 10.14 -11.56
N ALA A 221 4.95 10.08 -12.84
CA ALA A 221 5.38 11.05 -13.86
C ALA A 221 5.05 12.49 -13.46
N ARG A 222 3.81 12.71 -12.99
CA ARG A 222 3.34 14.02 -12.53
C ARG A 222 4.12 14.54 -11.33
N TYR A 223 4.30 13.73 -10.29
CA TYR A 223 4.93 14.18 -9.04
C TYR A 223 6.44 14.31 -9.16
N GLN A 224 7.09 13.39 -9.89
CA GLN A 224 8.54 13.43 -10.14
C GLN A 224 8.91 14.38 -11.28
N ARG A 225 7.93 14.95 -11.99
CA ARG A 225 8.13 15.86 -13.13
C ARG A 225 8.99 15.25 -14.24
N ILE A 226 8.72 13.97 -14.54
CA ILE A 226 9.36 13.21 -15.62
C ILE A 226 8.33 12.80 -16.67
N THR A 227 8.79 12.37 -17.84
CA THR A 227 7.88 11.90 -18.88
C THR A 227 7.18 10.59 -18.46
N PRO A 228 5.94 10.32 -18.94
CA PRO A 228 5.28 9.03 -18.71
C PRO A 228 6.11 7.84 -19.21
N ARG A 229 6.90 8.03 -20.27
CA ARG A 229 7.84 7.01 -20.77
C ARG A 229 8.92 6.68 -19.73
N ALA A 230 9.55 7.70 -19.14
CA ALA A 230 10.56 7.53 -18.10
C ALA A 230 9.96 6.90 -16.84
N ALA A 231 8.82 7.41 -16.35
CA ALA A 231 8.09 6.80 -15.24
C ALA A 231 7.69 5.35 -15.53
N GLY A 232 7.33 5.06 -16.79
CA GLY A 232 7.02 3.71 -17.25
C GLY A 232 8.17 2.71 -17.11
N THR A 233 9.42 3.16 -17.01
CA THR A 233 10.57 2.26 -16.75
C THR A 233 10.69 1.83 -15.29
N VAL A 234 10.12 2.63 -14.38
CA VAL A 234 10.16 2.36 -12.93
C VAL A 234 9.26 1.19 -12.56
N PHE A 235 8.11 1.02 -13.22
CA PHE A 235 7.11 0.02 -12.86
C PHE A 235 7.16 -1.20 -13.76
N SER A 236 7.16 -2.37 -13.12
CA SER A 236 7.13 -3.71 -13.71
C SER A 236 5.96 -3.89 -14.67
N ARG A 237 6.12 -4.74 -15.69
CA ARG A 237 5.04 -5.03 -16.65
C ARG A 237 4.27 -6.27 -16.17
N PRO A 238 2.93 -6.23 -16.08
CA PRO A 238 2.16 -7.40 -15.68
C PRO A 238 2.40 -8.55 -16.65
N GLY A 239 2.52 -9.78 -16.13
CA GLY A 239 2.63 -10.99 -16.94
C GLY A 239 4.00 -11.23 -17.60
N GLN A 240 5.03 -10.43 -17.30
CA GLN A 240 6.41 -10.71 -17.70
C GLN A 240 7.19 -11.18 -16.47
N SER A 241 7.20 -12.48 -16.22
CA SER A 241 8.15 -13.10 -15.29
C SER A 241 9.41 -13.46 -16.08
N HIS A 242 10.55 -12.84 -15.74
CA HIS A 242 11.87 -13.33 -16.12
C HIS A 242 12.27 -14.49 -15.22
#